data_AF-A0A2E0VEU5-F1
#
_entry.id   AF-A0A2E0VEU5-F1
#
_cell.length_a   1.000
_cell.length_b   1.000
_cell.length_c   1.000
_cell.angle_alpha   90.00
_cell.angle_beta   90.00
_cell.angle_gamma   90.00
#
_symmetry.space_group_name_H-M   'P 1'
#
loop_
_entity.id
_entity.type
_entity.pdbx_description
1 polymer ?
#
loop_
_entity_poly.entity_id
_entity_poly.type
_entity_poly.pdbx_seq_one_letter_code
_entity_poly.pdbx_strand_id
1 'polypeptide(L)'
;MVEDVTDTIHPDNATLAVRAAALFGLSSAGIDCISPDISQPWYDNGAIINEVNFSPLLTDEAVAGRHLPTFIASLVRGDGRIPVEVFIGGPAAFRQAQVRQQTLVADGLACYLTSHDYTLSPTGDALPLTGDRMMERGTALLMDRAVAHLILAVHNDEILHSGLPVDRITALTRVDDQLVSWLDTSAPLPGASRARLHAVLEGYSLRTSGS
;
A
#
# COMPACT_ATOMS: atom_id res chain seq x y z
N MET A 1 9.20 30.06 -20.51
CA MET A 1 10.38 29.40 -19.90
C MET A 1 10.06 29.32 -18.42
N VAL A 2 10.11 28.13 -17.84
CA VAL A 2 9.93 27.95 -16.39
C VAL A 2 11.32 28.08 -15.76
N GLU A 3 11.42 28.80 -14.66
CA GLU A 3 12.66 28.99 -13.90
C GLU A 3 12.43 28.50 -12.47
N ASP A 4 13.36 27.70 -11.94
CA ASP A 4 13.34 27.25 -10.56
C ASP A 4 13.88 28.37 -9.65
N VAL A 5 12.96 29.01 -8.93
CA VAL A 5 13.23 30.10 -7.98
C VAL A 5 13.07 29.65 -6.52
N THR A 6 13.10 28.34 -6.26
CA THR A 6 12.91 27.77 -4.91
C THR A 6 13.90 28.33 -3.90
N ASP A 7 15.13 28.62 -4.33
CA ASP A 7 16.19 29.15 -3.47
C ASP A 7 16.17 30.70 -3.36
N THR A 8 15.32 31.38 -4.15
CA THR A 8 15.26 32.86 -4.23
C THR A 8 13.93 33.46 -3.78
N ILE A 9 12.88 32.65 -3.62
CA ILE A 9 11.59 33.10 -3.08
C ILE A 9 11.72 33.67 -1.66
N HIS A 10 11.06 34.80 -1.41
CA HIS A 10 11.01 35.37 -0.07
C HIS A 10 10.27 34.45 0.91
N PRO A 11 10.75 34.24 2.16
CA PRO A 11 10.10 33.38 3.14
C PRO A 11 8.63 33.73 3.45
N ASP A 12 8.27 35.00 3.36
CA ASP A 12 6.87 35.43 3.57
C ASP A 12 5.92 34.99 2.45
N ASN A 13 6.42 34.87 1.22
CA ASN A 13 5.64 34.38 0.08
C ASN A 13 5.42 32.87 0.23
N ALA A 14 6.45 32.13 0.64
CA ALA A 14 6.34 30.71 0.96
C ALA A 14 5.36 30.48 2.14
N THR A 15 5.44 31.30 3.18
CA THR A 15 4.52 31.24 4.33
C THR A 15 3.08 31.53 3.90
N LEU A 16 2.86 32.51 3.02
CA LEU A 16 1.54 32.81 2.46
C LEU A 16 0.99 31.63 1.66
N ALA A 17 1.81 31.00 0.82
CA ALA A 17 1.44 29.81 0.05
C ALA A 17 1.03 28.63 0.96
N VAL A 18 1.79 28.36 2.03
CA VAL A 18 1.46 27.32 3.02
C VAL A 18 0.14 27.63 3.74
N ARG A 19 -0.09 28.89 4.12
CA ARG A 19 -1.35 29.32 4.76
C ARG A 19 -2.54 29.17 3.80
N ALA A 20 -2.36 29.48 2.52
CA ALA A 20 -3.39 29.30 1.51
C ALA A 20 -3.76 27.82 1.36
N ALA A 21 -2.79 26.90 1.26
CA ALA A 21 -3.06 25.47 1.23
C ALA A 21 -3.80 24.97 2.49
N ALA A 22 -3.36 25.43 3.67
CA ALA A 22 -3.97 25.07 4.95
C ALA A 22 -5.42 25.58 5.08
N LEU A 23 -5.74 26.76 4.54
CA LEU A 23 -7.09 27.32 4.54
C LEU A 23 -8.10 26.39 3.85
N PHE A 24 -7.66 25.67 2.80
CA PHE A 24 -8.48 24.70 2.08
C PHE A 24 -8.37 23.26 2.63
N GLY A 25 -7.63 23.05 3.72
CA GLY A 25 -7.42 21.72 4.31
C GLY A 25 -6.62 20.77 3.41
N LEU A 26 -5.82 21.32 2.49
CA LEU A 26 -5.05 20.53 1.53
C LEU A 26 -3.69 20.15 2.11
N SER A 27 -3.37 18.85 2.12
CA SER A 27 -2.03 18.36 2.48
C SER A 27 -0.99 18.60 1.38
N SER A 28 -1.44 18.85 0.16
CA SER A 28 -0.64 19.22 -1.01
C SER A 28 -1.47 20.11 -1.92
N ALA A 29 -0.89 21.22 -2.39
CA ALA A 29 -1.53 22.15 -3.32
C ALA A 29 -0.49 22.87 -4.19
N GLY A 30 -0.89 23.25 -5.40
CA GLY A 30 -0.17 24.21 -6.23
C GLY A 30 -0.73 25.61 -5.99
N ILE A 31 0.14 26.59 -5.71
CA ILE A 31 -0.25 27.98 -5.49
C ILE A 31 0.23 28.80 -6.69
N ASP A 32 -0.71 29.32 -7.46
CA ASP A 32 -0.40 30.26 -8.53
C ASP A 32 -0.33 31.68 -7.95
N CYS A 33 0.84 32.30 -8.03
CA CYS A 33 1.10 33.62 -7.49
C CYS A 33 1.67 34.53 -8.58
N ILE A 34 1.01 35.67 -8.77
CA ILE A 34 1.47 36.74 -9.66
C ILE A 34 2.27 37.72 -8.81
N SER A 35 3.57 37.86 -9.09
CA SER A 35 4.49 38.72 -8.34
C SER A 35 5.43 39.47 -9.29
N PRO A 36 5.64 40.79 -9.10
CA PRO A 36 6.66 41.52 -9.86
C PRO A 36 8.09 41.10 -9.52
N ASP A 37 8.36 40.70 -8.28
CA ASP A 37 9.65 40.19 -7.82
C ASP A 37 9.44 39.21 -6.67
N ILE A 38 9.52 37.90 -6.96
CA ILE A 38 9.24 36.83 -5.98
C ILE A 38 10.21 36.80 -4.79
N SER A 39 11.35 37.49 -4.87
CA SER A 39 12.35 37.61 -3.81
C SER A 39 12.02 38.67 -2.75
N GLN A 40 11.01 39.51 -3.00
CA GLN A 40 10.48 40.49 -2.04
C GLN A 40 9.18 39.99 -1.39
N PRO A 41 8.84 40.43 -0.16
CA PRO A 41 7.61 40.02 0.50
C PRO A 41 6.37 40.54 -0.23
N TRP A 42 5.32 39.70 -0.29
CA TRP A 42 4.10 39.94 -1.05
C TRP A 42 3.38 41.25 -0.70
N TYR A 43 3.48 41.68 0.55
CA TYR A 43 2.82 42.90 1.03
C TYR A 43 3.55 44.18 0.62
N ASP A 44 4.82 44.11 0.21
CA ASP A 44 5.61 45.27 -0.22
C ASP A 44 5.66 45.40 -1.76
N ASN A 45 5.68 44.28 -2.48
CA ASN A 45 5.77 44.28 -3.95
C ASN A 45 4.42 44.13 -4.67
N GLY A 46 3.33 43.93 -3.93
CA GLY A 46 1.99 43.76 -4.49
C GLY A 46 1.70 42.38 -5.08
N ALA A 47 2.41 41.33 -4.65
CA ALA A 47 2.14 39.97 -5.10
C ALA A 47 0.75 39.49 -4.63
N ILE A 48 0.09 38.72 -5.49
CA ILE A 48 -1.26 38.19 -5.27
C ILE A 48 -1.32 36.70 -5.57
N ILE A 49 -2.12 35.96 -4.80
CA ILE A 49 -2.50 34.59 -5.16
C ILE A 49 -3.65 34.67 -6.16
N ASN A 50 -3.45 34.06 -7.32
CA ASN A 50 -4.45 33.96 -8.38
C ASN A 50 -5.29 32.68 -8.24
N GLU A 51 -4.64 31.55 -7.96
CA GLU A 51 -5.31 30.23 -7.89
C GLU A 51 -4.68 29.32 -6.81
N VAL A 52 -5.49 28.44 -6.23
CA VAL A 52 -5.07 27.34 -5.36
C VAL A 52 -5.58 26.02 -5.93
N ASN A 53 -4.66 25.16 -6.37
CA ASN A 53 -4.94 23.92 -7.07
C ASN A 53 -4.68 22.70 -6.19
N PHE A 54 -5.69 21.85 -5.98
CA PHE A 54 -5.53 20.55 -5.29
C PHE A 54 -4.62 19.59 -6.06
N SER A 55 -4.64 19.64 -7.39
CA SER A 55 -3.79 18.83 -8.27
C SER A 55 -2.76 19.74 -8.94
N PRO A 56 -1.63 20.05 -8.28
CA PRO A 56 -0.60 20.89 -8.87
C PRO A 56 -0.10 20.29 -10.19
N LEU A 57 -0.02 21.13 -11.21
CA LEU A 57 0.57 20.74 -12.49
C LEU A 57 2.09 20.81 -12.35
N LEU A 58 2.76 19.66 -12.32
CA LEU A 58 4.23 19.57 -12.36
C LEU A 58 4.66 19.49 -13.83
N THR A 59 4.66 20.64 -14.53
CA THR A 59 4.81 20.67 -16.00
C THR A 59 6.23 20.65 -16.50
N ASP A 60 7.20 21.10 -15.71
CA ASP A 60 8.60 21.16 -16.13
C ASP A 60 9.37 19.96 -15.58
N GLU A 61 9.87 19.10 -16.47
CA GLU A 61 10.57 17.86 -16.14
C GLU A 61 11.84 18.10 -15.30
N ALA A 62 12.55 19.22 -15.51
CA ALA A 62 13.77 19.53 -14.77
C ALA A 62 13.46 19.93 -13.31
N VAL A 63 12.43 20.76 -13.12
CA VAL A 63 11.99 21.18 -11.78
C VAL A 63 11.27 20.04 -11.06
N ALA A 64 10.37 19.33 -11.73
CA ALA A 64 9.67 18.18 -11.20
C ALA A 64 10.64 17.06 -10.80
N GLY A 65 11.64 16.77 -11.65
CA GLY A 65 12.65 15.74 -11.38
C GLY A 65 13.45 16.00 -10.10
N ARG A 66 13.70 17.27 -9.74
CA ARG A 66 14.43 17.65 -8.52
C ARG A 66 13.63 17.46 -7.24
N HIS A 67 12.32 17.74 -7.26
CA HIS A 67 11.51 17.82 -6.05
C HIS A 67 10.54 16.64 -5.86
N LEU A 68 10.09 16.01 -6.94
CA LEU A 68 9.12 14.91 -6.90
C LEU A 68 9.61 13.68 -6.12
N PRO A 69 10.89 13.24 -6.21
CA PRO A 69 11.35 12.10 -5.42
C PRO A 69 11.22 12.32 -3.91
N THR A 70 11.62 13.51 -3.41
CA THR A 70 11.52 13.87 -1.99
C THR A 70 10.06 13.98 -1.54
N PHE A 71 9.20 14.55 -2.39
CA PHE A 71 7.77 14.64 -2.13
C PHE A 71 7.11 13.26 -2.08
N ILE A 72 7.39 12.37 -3.04
CA ILE A 72 6.87 10.99 -3.02
C ILE A 72 7.40 10.24 -1.79
N ALA A 73 8.68 10.39 -1.46
CA ALA A 73 9.29 9.74 -0.29
C ALA A 73 8.67 10.21 1.05
N SER A 74 8.11 11.43 1.11
CA SER A 74 7.39 11.90 2.30
C SER A 74 5.97 11.35 2.40
N LEU A 75 5.35 11.03 1.26
CA LEU A 75 3.99 10.45 1.20
C LEU A 75 4.00 8.92 1.37
N VAL A 76 5.03 8.25 0.86
CA VAL A 76 5.11 6.80 0.78
C VAL A 76 6.05 6.29 1.87
N ARG A 77 5.52 5.48 2.81
CA ARG A 77 6.34 4.83 3.83
C ARG A 77 7.00 3.57 3.26
N GLY A 78 8.27 3.34 3.60
CA GLY A 78 9.00 2.16 3.16
C GLY A 78 9.13 2.12 1.63
N ASP A 79 8.82 0.98 1.02
CA ASP A 79 8.79 0.81 -0.44
C ASP A 79 7.40 0.99 -1.05
N GLY A 80 6.45 1.51 -0.26
CA GLY A 80 5.07 1.77 -0.67
C GLY A 80 4.18 0.55 -0.81
N ARG A 81 4.68 -0.65 -0.44
CA ARG A 81 3.90 -1.88 -0.49
C ARG A 81 3.23 -2.16 0.85
N ILE A 82 1.99 -2.64 0.79
CA ILE A 82 1.35 -3.28 1.94
C ILE A 82 2.14 -4.55 2.25
N PRO A 83 2.66 -4.75 3.47
CA PRO A 83 3.30 -6.00 3.84
C PRO A 83 2.29 -7.15 3.78
N VAL A 84 2.69 -8.26 3.16
CA VAL A 84 1.84 -9.44 2.98
C VAL A 84 2.51 -10.67 3.56
N GLU A 85 1.91 -11.26 4.59
CA GLU A 85 2.35 -12.54 5.17
C GLU A 85 1.45 -13.68 4.68
N VAL A 86 2.04 -14.84 4.35
CA VAL A 86 1.29 -16.03 3.95
C VAL A 86 1.42 -17.11 5.01
N PHE A 87 0.29 -17.65 5.44
CA PHE A 87 0.23 -18.85 6.27
C PHE A 87 -0.36 -19.99 5.43
N ILE A 88 0.36 -21.10 5.30
CA ILE A 88 -0.09 -22.27 4.54
C ILE A 88 -0.29 -23.47 5.46
N GLY A 89 -1.42 -24.15 5.27
CA GLY A 89 -1.79 -25.38 5.96
C GLY A 89 -3.31 -25.46 6.17
N GLY A 90 -3.72 -26.38 7.03
CA GLY A 90 -5.12 -26.58 7.41
C GLY A 90 -5.59 -25.63 8.52
N PRO A 91 -6.57 -26.04 9.34
CA PRO A 91 -7.14 -25.20 10.39
C PRO A 91 -6.13 -24.66 11.42
N ALA A 92 -5.00 -25.33 11.62
CA ALA A 92 -3.94 -24.83 12.50
C ALA A 92 -3.22 -23.60 11.91
N ALA A 93 -3.03 -23.57 10.58
CA ALA A 93 -2.46 -22.42 9.88
C ALA A 93 -3.33 -21.18 10.06
N PHE A 94 -4.65 -21.35 9.93
CA PHE A 94 -5.58 -20.25 10.14
C PHE A 94 -5.55 -19.69 11.57
N ARG A 95 -5.56 -20.56 12.58
CA ARG A 95 -5.48 -20.11 13.98
C ARG A 95 -4.19 -19.35 14.26
N GLN A 96 -3.06 -19.80 13.71
CA GLN A 96 -1.80 -19.06 13.84
C GLN A 96 -1.85 -17.71 13.11
N ALA A 97 -2.46 -17.66 11.93
CA ALA A 97 -2.68 -16.42 11.18
C ALA A 97 -3.54 -15.42 11.97
N GLN A 98 -4.59 -15.88 12.67
CA GLN A 98 -5.41 -15.05 13.56
C GLN A 98 -4.62 -14.51 14.76
N VAL A 99 -3.80 -15.34 15.41
CA VAL A 99 -2.92 -14.88 16.50
C VAL A 99 -1.92 -13.83 16.00
N ARG A 100 -1.37 -14.04 14.80
CA ARG A 100 -0.48 -13.06 14.15
C ARG A 100 -1.19 -11.76 13.84
N GLN A 101 -2.41 -11.83 13.32
CA GLN A 101 -3.27 -10.66 13.08
C GLN A 101 -3.49 -9.87 14.38
N GLN A 102 -3.88 -10.54 15.47
CA GLN A 102 -4.11 -9.89 16.77
C GLN A 102 -2.86 -9.19 17.31
N THR A 103 -1.69 -9.80 17.11
CA THR A 103 -0.40 -9.20 17.50
C THR A 103 -0.16 -7.90 16.72
N LEU A 104 -0.33 -7.91 15.40
CA LEU A 104 -0.15 -6.73 14.54
C LEU A 104 -1.17 -5.62 14.86
N VAL A 105 -2.41 -6.01 15.16
CA VAL A 105 -3.46 -5.06 15.59
C VAL A 105 -3.13 -4.44 16.94
N ALA A 106 -2.61 -5.21 17.89
CA ALA A 106 -2.13 -4.68 19.17
C ALA A 106 -0.97 -3.69 19.01
N ASP A 107 -0.15 -3.87 17.96
CA ASP A 107 0.91 -2.93 17.55
C ASP A 107 0.38 -1.71 16.78
N GLY A 108 -0.94 -1.57 16.62
CA GLY A 108 -1.60 -0.43 15.98
C GLY A 108 -1.71 -0.52 14.46
N LEU A 109 -1.44 -1.68 13.86
CA LEU A 109 -1.59 -1.89 12.42
C LEU A 109 -3.00 -2.37 12.07
N ALA A 110 -3.61 -1.74 11.08
CA ALA A 110 -4.85 -2.21 10.47
C ALA A 110 -4.58 -3.48 9.64
N CYS A 111 -4.46 -4.62 10.33
CA CYS A 111 -4.16 -5.91 9.73
C CYS A 111 -5.42 -6.68 9.38
N TYR A 112 -5.58 -7.02 8.11
CA TYR A 112 -6.67 -7.86 7.61
C TYR A 112 -6.16 -9.27 7.35
N LEU A 113 -7.02 -10.26 7.56
CA LEU A 113 -6.72 -11.67 7.33
C LEU A 113 -7.75 -12.23 6.35
N THR A 114 -7.31 -12.81 5.23
CA THR A 114 -8.22 -13.42 4.25
C THR A 114 -7.77 -14.81 3.85
N SER A 115 -8.74 -15.66 3.58
CA SER A 115 -8.61 -16.95 2.92
C SER A 115 -9.38 -16.93 1.60
N HIS A 116 -9.58 -18.10 1.00
CA HIS A 116 -10.44 -18.29 -0.16
C HIS A 116 -11.94 -18.08 0.17
N ASP A 117 -12.36 -18.36 1.40
CA ASP A 117 -13.76 -18.45 1.82
C ASP A 117 -14.23 -17.30 2.73
N TYR A 118 -13.36 -16.66 3.49
CA TYR A 118 -13.75 -15.54 4.35
C TYR A 118 -12.61 -14.54 4.57
N THR A 119 -12.97 -13.39 5.14
CA THR A 119 -12.08 -12.29 5.45
C THR A 119 -12.42 -11.74 6.84
N LEU A 120 -11.40 -11.42 7.63
CA LEU A 120 -11.52 -10.79 8.94
C LEU A 120 -10.97 -9.36 8.89
N SER A 121 -11.71 -8.43 9.48
CA SER A 121 -11.26 -7.07 9.74
C SER A 121 -10.22 -7.03 10.88
N PRO A 122 -9.56 -5.88 11.12
CA PRO A 122 -8.68 -5.68 12.28
C PRO A 122 -9.37 -5.90 13.63
N THR A 123 -10.69 -5.72 13.71
CA THR A 123 -11.46 -5.97 14.94
C THR A 123 -11.74 -7.46 15.17
N GLY A 124 -11.42 -8.31 14.19
CA GLY A 124 -11.70 -9.75 14.22
C GLY A 124 -13.10 -10.13 13.71
N ASP A 125 -13.89 -9.15 13.28
CA ASP A 125 -15.22 -9.38 12.71
C ASP A 125 -15.11 -9.87 11.27
N ALA A 126 -16.08 -10.70 10.85
CA ALA A 126 -16.19 -11.11 9.45
C ALA A 126 -16.46 -9.88 8.58
N LEU A 127 -15.63 -9.69 7.56
CA LEU A 127 -15.80 -8.67 6.52
C LEU A 127 -16.32 -9.34 5.25
N PRO A 128 -17.61 -9.14 4.89
CA PRO A 128 -18.13 -9.65 3.63
C PRO A 128 -17.46 -8.94 2.45
N LEU A 129 -16.89 -9.72 1.54
CA LEU A 129 -16.37 -9.25 0.25
C LEU A 129 -17.09 -10.01 -0.86
N THR A 130 -17.28 -9.36 -2.02
CA THR A 130 -17.98 -9.93 -3.18
C THR A 130 -17.16 -10.97 -3.96
N GLY A 131 -15.87 -11.11 -3.66
CA GLY A 131 -14.99 -12.08 -4.31
C GLY A 131 -15.10 -13.47 -3.68
N ASP A 132 -15.20 -14.49 -4.52
CA ASP A 132 -15.33 -15.90 -4.08
C ASP A 132 -14.00 -16.67 -4.07
N ARG A 133 -12.88 -16.00 -4.38
CA ARG A 133 -11.54 -16.61 -4.34
C ARG A 133 -10.52 -15.65 -3.73
N MET A 134 -9.35 -16.18 -3.36
CA MET A 134 -8.29 -15.41 -2.73
C MET A 134 -7.79 -14.26 -3.60
N MET A 135 -7.76 -14.43 -4.92
CA MET A 135 -7.31 -13.40 -5.85
C MET A 135 -8.20 -12.15 -5.76
N GLU A 136 -9.52 -12.32 -5.86
CA GLU A 136 -10.49 -11.23 -5.85
C GLU A 136 -10.55 -10.57 -4.47
N ARG A 137 -10.59 -11.36 -3.39
CA ARG A 137 -10.58 -10.86 -2.00
C ARG A 137 -9.31 -10.08 -1.70
N GLY A 138 -8.16 -10.64 -2.05
CA GLY A 138 -6.87 -10.01 -1.85
C GLY A 138 -6.72 -8.73 -2.65
N THR A 139 -7.14 -8.72 -3.92
CA THR A 139 -7.12 -7.51 -4.76
C THR A 139 -8.00 -6.41 -4.17
N ALA A 140 -9.21 -6.74 -3.71
CA ALA A 140 -10.10 -5.77 -3.08
C ALA A 140 -9.47 -5.14 -1.82
N LEU A 141 -8.81 -5.94 -0.98
CA LEU A 141 -8.11 -5.46 0.21
C LEU A 141 -6.90 -4.58 -0.15
N LEU A 142 -6.13 -4.95 -1.19
CA LEU A 142 -4.99 -4.14 -1.64
C LEU A 142 -5.41 -2.77 -2.20
N MET A 143 -6.66 -2.61 -2.63
CA MET A 143 -7.22 -1.34 -3.10
C MET A 143 -7.82 -0.50 -1.96
N ASP A 144 -7.98 -1.06 -0.76
CA ASP A 144 -8.51 -0.35 0.40
C ASP A 144 -7.37 0.36 1.15
N ARG A 145 -7.41 1.70 1.13
CA ARG A 145 -6.45 2.58 1.82
C ARG A 145 -6.40 2.38 3.35
N ALA A 146 -7.39 1.72 3.94
CA ALA A 146 -7.37 1.37 5.36
C ALA A 146 -6.46 0.18 5.68
N VAL A 147 -6.11 -0.64 4.68
CA VAL A 147 -5.29 -1.84 4.88
C VAL A 147 -3.83 -1.45 5.04
N ALA A 148 -3.30 -1.65 6.25
CA ALA A 148 -1.90 -1.38 6.57
C ALA A 148 -1.04 -2.65 6.52
N HIS A 149 -1.65 -3.83 6.67
CA HIS A 149 -0.99 -5.14 6.63
C HIS A 149 -2.00 -6.20 6.17
N LEU A 150 -1.55 -7.19 5.41
CA LEU A 150 -2.41 -8.26 4.90
C LEU A 150 -1.83 -9.63 5.25
N ILE A 151 -2.67 -10.52 5.76
CA ILE A 151 -2.34 -11.93 5.94
C ILE A 151 -3.21 -12.77 4.99
N LEU A 152 -2.57 -13.65 4.22
CA LEU A 152 -3.22 -14.61 3.36
C LEU A 152 -3.11 -16.01 3.98
N ALA A 153 -4.24 -16.63 4.32
CA ALA A 153 -4.28 -18.00 4.81
C ALA A 153 -4.65 -18.97 3.67
N VAL A 154 -3.64 -19.65 3.15
CA VAL A 154 -3.72 -20.57 2.01
C VAL A 154 -4.02 -21.98 2.51
N HIS A 155 -5.21 -22.48 2.16
CA HIS A 155 -5.71 -23.79 2.59
C HIS A 155 -5.86 -24.80 1.43
N ASN A 156 -5.89 -24.29 0.21
CA ASN A 156 -6.09 -25.08 -1.00
C ASN A 156 -5.09 -24.68 -2.09
N ASP A 157 -5.17 -25.33 -3.24
CA ASP A 157 -4.28 -25.12 -4.38
C ASP A 157 -4.83 -24.16 -5.46
N GLU A 158 -5.82 -23.33 -5.15
CA GLU A 158 -6.40 -22.42 -6.15
C GLU A 158 -5.35 -21.46 -6.74
N ILE A 159 -4.36 -21.06 -5.93
CA ILE A 159 -3.28 -20.15 -6.33
C ILE A 159 -2.36 -20.75 -7.39
N LEU A 160 -2.38 -22.08 -7.61
CA LEU A 160 -1.69 -22.69 -8.74
C LEU A 160 -2.31 -22.29 -10.09
N HIS A 161 -3.56 -21.81 -10.07
CA HIS A 161 -4.33 -21.42 -11.24
C HIS A 161 -4.46 -19.90 -11.35
N SER A 162 -4.78 -19.22 -10.23
CA SER A 162 -4.98 -17.77 -10.19
C SER A 162 -3.71 -16.98 -9.89
N GLY A 163 -2.74 -17.57 -9.20
CA GLY A 163 -1.62 -16.85 -8.60
C GLY A 163 -1.99 -16.14 -7.29
N LEU A 164 -1.06 -15.36 -6.75
CA LEU A 164 -1.33 -14.46 -5.62
C LEU A 164 -1.72 -13.07 -6.13
N PRO A 165 -2.50 -12.30 -5.36
CA PRO A 165 -2.85 -10.90 -5.68
C PRO A 165 -1.64 -9.95 -5.61
N VAL A 166 -0.48 -10.46 -5.19
CA VAL A 166 0.79 -9.74 -5.09
C VAL A 166 1.87 -10.50 -5.82
N ASP A 167 2.84 -9.76 -6.38
CA ASP A 167 4.06 -10.28 -6.99
C ASP A 167 5.13 -10.69 -5.97
N ARG A 168 4.96 -10.30 -4.70
CA ARG A 168 5.92 -10.57 -3.62
C ARG A 168 5.26 -10.63 -2.26
N ILE A 169 5.76 -11.52 -1.40
CA ILE A 169 5.33 -11.64 0.01
C ILE A 169 6.49 -11.31 0.96
N THR A 170 6.13 -10.77 2.12
CA THR A 170 7.05 -10.37 3.19
C THR A 170 7.52 -11.59 3.99
N ALA A 171 6.64 -12.55 4.22
CA ALA A 171 6.97 -13.79 4.93
C ALA A 171 6.06 -14.95 4.48
N LEU A 172 6.60 -16.17 4.56
CA LEU A 172 5.87 -17.42 4.35
C LEU A 172 6.03 -18.30 5.58
N THR A 173 4.91 -18.65 6.21
CA THR A 173 4.85 -19.55 7.38
C THR A 173 4.14 -20.85 6.98
N ARG A 174 4.88 -21.95 7.00
CA ARG A 174 4.35 -23.30 6.80
C ARG A 174 3.98 -23.90 8.15
N VAL A 175 2.71 -24.21 8.35
CA VAL A 175 2.23 -24.75 9.62
C VAL A 175 2.07 -26.27 9.56
N ASP A 176 1.42 -26.77 8.53
CA ASP A 176 1.25 -28.18 8.26
C ASP A 176 0.95 -28.41 6.77
N ASP A 177 0.77 -29.68 6.40
CA ASP A 177 0.44 -30.12 5.04
C ASP A 177 -1.04 -30.55 4.88
N GLN A 178 -1.93 -30.12 5.80
CA GLN A 178 -3.37 -30.42 5.77
C GLN A 178 -4.10 -29.52 4.78
N LEU A 179 -3.70 -29.61 3.51
CA LEU A 179 -4.25 -28.84 2.41
C LEU A 179 -5.29 -29.65 1.64
N VAL A 180 -6.25 -28.96 1.03
CA VAL A 180 -7.34 -29.57 0.25
C VAL A 180 -7.30 -29.12 -1.21
N SER A 181 -7.98 -29.87 -2.08
CA SER A 181 -8.17 -29.45 -3.47
C SER A 181 -9.14 -28.27 -3.54
N TRP A 182 -8.84 -27.26 -4.36
CA TRP A 182 -9.79 -26.16 -4.59
C TRP A 182 -11.02 -26.58 -5.40
N LEU A 183 -10.94 -27.70 -6.14
CA LEU A 183 -12.07 -28.29 -6.87
C LEU A 183 -12.96 -29.15 -5.97
N ASP A 184 -12.40 -29.69 -4.89
CA ASP A 184 -13.10 -30.51 -3.90
C ASP A 184 -12.45 -30.31 -2.52
N THR A 185 -13.04 -29.43 -1.72
CA THR A 185 -12.52 -29.05 -0.41
C THR A 185 -12.62 -30.18 0.63
N SER A 186 -13.25 -31.30 0.29
CA SER A 186 -13.24 -32.52 1.11
C SER A 186 -12.07 -33.45 0.80
N ALA A 187 -11.45 -33.29 -0.38
CA ALA A 187 -10.35 -34.12 -0.83
C ALA A 187 -8.99 -33.55 -0.41
N PRO A 188 -8.12 -34.35 0.23
CA PRO A 188 -6.75 -33.93 0.51
C PRO A 188 -5.98 -33.61 -0.78
N LEU A 189 -5.15 -32.57 -0.72
CA LEU A 189 -4.36 -32.14 -1.85
C LEU A 189 -3.30 -33.21 -2.21
N PRO A 190 -3.22 -33.68 -3.47
CA PRO A 190 -2.22 -34.66 -3.89
C PRO A 190 -0.80 -34.16 -3.65
N GLY A 191 0.12 -35.07 -3.31
CA GLY A 191 1.51 -34.73 -2.98
C GLY A 191 2.24 -33.93 -4.07
N ALA A 192 2.00 -34.24 -5.34
CA ALA A 192 2.57 -33.48 -6.46
C ALA A 192 2.04 -32.03 -6.53
N SER A 193 0.73 -31.83 -6.35
CA SER A 193 0.13 -30.48 -6.30
C SER A 193 0.62 -29.71 -5.08
N ARG A 194 0.75 -30.38 -3.93
CA ARG A 194 1.29 -29.79 -2.70
C ARG A 194 2.73 -29.32 -2.87
N ALA A 195 3.59 -30.15 -3.47
CA ALA A 195 4.97 -29.77 -3.76
C ALA A 195 5.04 -28.58 -4.72
N ARG A 196 4.20 -28.55 -5.76
CA ARG A 196 4.11 -27.41 -6.69
C ARG A 196 3.64 -26.15 -5.98
N LEU A 197 2.64 -26.25 -5.10
CA LEU A 197 2.10 -25.12 -4.34
C LEU A 197 3.18 -24.49 -3.45
N HIS A 198 3.91 -25.33 -2.71
CA HIS A 198 5.03 -24.91 -1.89
C HIS A 198 6.13 -24.21 -2.69
N ALA A 199 6.50 -24.76 -3.86
CA ALA A 199 7.50 -24.18 -4.74
C ALA A 199 7.06 -22.83 -5.34
N VAL A 200 5.77 -22.70 -5.70
CA VAL A 200 5.20 -21.44 -6.20
C VAL A 200 5.27 -20.37 -5.11
N LEU A 201 4.85 -20.67 -3.87
CA LEU A 201 4.89 -19.73 -2.75
C LEU A 201 6.31 -19.32 -2.34
N GLU A 202 7.27 -20.24 -2.41
CA GLU A 202 8.69 -19.90 -2.23
C GLU A 202 9.18 -18.91 -3.29
N GLY A 203 8.66 -18.98 -4.52
CA GLY A 203 8.97 -18.04 -5.59
C GLY A 203 8.54 -16.60 -5.29
N TYR A 204 7.48 -16.40 -4.50
CA TYR A 204 7.02 -15.07 -4.07
C TYR A 204 7.78 -14.53 -2.86
N SER A 205 8.39 -15.40 -2.06
CA SER A 205 9.18 -14.99 -0.90
C SER A 205 10.45 -14.33 -1.42
N LEU A 206 10.79 -13.16 -0.86
CA LEU A 206 12.07 -12.49 -1.14
C LEU A 206 13.21 -13.51 -1.09
N ARG A 207 13.83 -13.79 -2.24
CA ARG A 207 15.25 -14.14 -2.22
C ARG A 207 15.90 -12.88 -1.66
N THR A 208 16.37 -12.93 -0.42
CA THR A 208 17.32 -11.96 0.08
C THR A 208 18.58 -12.10 -0.79
N SER A 209 18.59 -11.50 -1.97
CA SER A 209 19.82 -11.18 -2.67
C SER A 209 20.49 -10.13 -1.83
N GLY A 210 21.40 -10.58 -0.96
CA GLY A 210 22.34 -9.70 -0.31
C GLY A 210 23.20 -9.01 -1.34
N SER A 211 23.23 -7.67 -1.28
CA SER A 211 24.41 -6.83 -1.51
C SER A 211 24.08 -5.44 -0.99
#